data_AF-A0A7M1S532-F1
#
_entry.id   AF-A0A7M1S532-F1
#
_cell.length_a   1.000
_cell.length_b   1.000
_cell.length_c   1.000
_cell.angle_alpha   90.00
_cell.angle_beta   90.00
_cell.angle_gamma   90.00
#
_symmetry.space_group_name_H-M   'P 1'
#
loop_
_entity.id
_entity.type
_entity.pdbx_description
1 polymer ?
#
loop_
_entity_poly.entity_id
_entity_poly.type
_entity_poly.pdbx_seq_one_letter_code
_entity_poly.pdbx_strand_id
1 'polypeptide(L)' 'MSFGDILYIIVAFLFSYMTFVIIRNNFRSKFDEEQRRKDLVDDYEDDYISDKAKKE' A
#
# COMPACT_ATOMS: atom_id res chain seq x y z
N MET A 1 17.41 27.96 -16.73
CA MET A 1 16.25 27.82 -15.82
C MET A 1 16.28 28.97 -14.85
N SER A 2 15.17 29.70 -14.74
CA SER A 2 14.97 30.73 -13.72
C SER A 2 14.92 30.09 -12.33
N PHE A 3 15.19 30.88 -11.28
CA PHE A 3 14.96 30.47 -9.89
C PHE A 3 13.54 29.93 -9.67
N GLY A 4 12.56 30.54 -10.34
CA GLY A 4 11.17 30.08 -10.31
C GLY A 4 10.97 28.69 -10.92
N ASP A 5 11.68 28.35 -11.99
CA ASP A 5 11.58 27.03 -12.64
C ASP A 5 12.11 25.93 -11.72
N ILE A 6 13.22 26.21 -11.02
CA ILE A 6 13.84 25.27 -10.08
C ILE A 6 12.90 25.04 -8.89
N LEU A 7 12.34 26.12 -8.32
CA LEU A 7 11.35 26.04 -7.25
C LEU A 7 10.11 25.26 -7.68
N TYR A 8 9.61 25.50 -8.88
CA TYR A 8 8.44 24.81 -9.41
C TYR A 8 8.69 23.30 -9.54
N ILE A 9 9.85 22.89 -10.05
CA ILE A 9 10.24 21.47 -10.17
C ILE A 9 10.30 20.82 -8.78
N ILE A 10 10.88 21.49 -7.79
CA ILE A 10 10.96 20.99 -6.41
C ILE A 10 9.56 20.80 -5.82
N VAL A 11 8.69 21.80 -5.97
CA VAL A 11 7.31 21.75 -5.48
C VAL A 11 6.53 20.61 -6.15
N ALA A 12 6.69 20.43 -7.47
CA ALA A 12 6.04 19.34 -8.20
C ALA A 12 6.49 17.96 -7.68
N PHE A 13 7.78 17.78 -7.41
CA PHE A 13 8.31 16.55 -6.82
C PHE A 13 7.76 16.28 -5.42
N LEU A 14 7.75 17.30 -4.56
CA LEU A 14 7.21 17.19 -3.19
C LEU A 14 5.71 16.86 -3.21
N PHE A 15 4.95 17.50 -4.09
CA PHE A 15 3.51 17.25 -4.25
C PHE A 15 3.23 15.81 -4.71
N SER A 16 3.97 15.33 -5.72
CA SER A 16 3.89 13.94 -6.19
C SER A 16 4.23 12.95 -5.07
N TYR A 17 5.31 13.21 -4.33
CA TYR A 17 5.74 12.37 -3.22
C TYR A 17 4.69 12.31 -2.09
N MET A 18 4.15 13.45 -1.66
CA MET A 18 3.09 13.48 -0.64
C MET A 18 1.86 12.70 -1.08
N THR A 19 1.42 12.90 -2.33
CA THR A 19 0.27 12.20 -2.90
C THR A 19 0.51 10.69 -2.89
N PHE A 20 1.69 10.24 -3.33
CA PHE A 20 2.07 8.84 -3.31
C PHE A 20 2.09 8.26 -1.89
N VAL A 21 2.64 8.98 -0.91
CA VAL A 21 2.70 8.53 0.49
C VAL A 21 1.30 8.37 1.07
N ILE A 22 0.38 9.31 0.81
CA ILE A 22 -1.02 9.24 1.28
C ILE A 22 -1.71 7.99 0.72
N ILE A 23 -1.64 7.81 -0.60
CA ILE A 23 -2.25 6.66 -1.28
C ILE A 23 -1.64 5.35 -0.75
N ARG A 24 -0.30 5.28 -0.68
CA ARG A 24 0.42 4.10 -0.18
C ARG A 24 0.04 3.78 1.26
N ASN A 25 -0.10 4.79 2.12
CA ASN A 25 -0.46 4.56 3.52
C ASN A 25 -1.91 4.11 3.65
N ASN A 26 -2.84 4.71 2.90
CA ASN A 26 -4.23 4.26 2.85
C ASN A 26 -4.33 2.82 2.32
N PHE A 27 -3.58 2.49 1.26
CA PHE A 27 -3.50 1.14 0.72
C PHE A 27 -2.96 0.18 1.77
N ARG A 28 -1.77 0.42 2.34
CA ARG A 28 -1.16 -0.44 3.37
C ARG A 28 -2.04 -0.63 4.59
N SER A 29 -2.84 0.36 4.98
CA SER A 29 -3.76 0.23 6.10
C SER A 29 -4.78 -0.91 5.91
N LYS A 30 -5.12 -1.22 4.64
CA LYS A 30 -6.06 -2.29 4.27
C LYS A 30 -5.41 -3.68 4.20
N PHE A 31 -4.08 -3.76 4.22
CA PHE A 31 -3.36 -5.03 4.16
C PHE A 31 -2.71 -5.36 5.50
N ASP A 32 -2.69 -6.63 5.83
CA ASP A 32 -2.01 -7.17 7.00
C ASP A 32 -0.54 -7.52 6.68
N GLU A 33 0.24 -7.95 7.68
CA GLU A 33 1.66 -8.26 7.55
C GLU A 33 1.96 -9.34 6.50
N GLU A 34 1.01 -10.26 6.28
CA GLU A 34 1.07 -11.30 5.25
C GLU A 34 0.52 -10.85 3.88
N GLN A 35 0.41 -9.53 3.65
CA GLN A 35 -0.15 -8.92 2.44
C GLN A 35 -1.60 -9.33 2.13
N ARG A 36 -2.33 -9.82 3.14
CA ARG A 36 -3.75 -10.19 3.04
C ARG A 36 -4.62 -8.97 3.27
N ARG A 37 -5.75 -8.89 2.55
CA ARG A 37 -6.75 -7.84 2.77
C ARG A 37 -7.48 -8.08 4.08
N LYS A 38 -7.44 -7.11 5.01
CA LYS A 38 -8.02 -7.22 6.36
C LYS A 38 -9.53 -7.44 6.37
N ASP A 39 -10.22 -7.01 5.32
CA ASP A 39 -11.66 -7.15 5.12
C ASP A 39 -12.08 -8.52 4.59
N LEU A 40 -11.14 -9.32 4.07
CA LEU A 40 -11.39 -10.65 3.49
C LEU A 40 -10.74 -11.76 4.33
N VAL A 41 -10.34 -11.46 5.56
CA VAL A 41 -9.63 -12.40 6.44
C VAL A 41 -10.44 -13.67 6.66
N ASP A 42 -11.75 -13.56 6.88
CA ASP A 42 -12.65 -14.69 7.09
C ASP A 42 -12.68 -15.64 5.87
N ASP A 43 -12.72 -15.11 4.65
CA ASP A 43 -12.68 -15.91 3.41
C ASP A 43 -11.34 -16.65 3.24
N TYR A 44 -10.23 -16.05 3.71
CA TYR A 44 -8.90 -16.67 3.63
C TYR A 44 -8.64 -17.68 4.75
N GLU A 45 -9.38 -17.62 5.86
CA GLU A 45 -9.16 -18.49 7.01
C GLU A 45 -9.58 -19.94 6.70
N ASP A 46 -10.69 -20.11 5.98
CA ASP A 46 -11.15 -21.42 5.48
C ASP A 46 -10.16 -22.05 4.49
N ASP A 47 -9.64 -21.25 3.54
CA ASP A 47 -8.60 -21.68 2.61
C ASP A 47 -7.30 -22.07 3.33
N TYR A 48 -6.90 -21.30 4.35
CA TYR A 48 -5.69 -21.56 5.15
C TYR A 48 -5.78 -22.86 5.95
N ILE A 49 -6.91 -23.14 6.60
CA ILE A 49 -7.11 -24.41 7.30
C ILE A 49 -7.08 -25.57 6.31
N SER A 50 -7.67 -25.41 5.12
CA SER A 50 -7.65 -26.43 4.07
C SER A 50 -6.24 -26.71 3.52
N ASP A 51 -5.43 -25.67 3.31
CA ASP A 51 -4.07 -25.77 2.78
C ASP A 51 -3.07 -26.30 3.83
N LYS A 52 -3.28 -25.98 5.12
CA LYS A 52 -2.53 -26.62 6.22
C LYS A 52 -2.89 -28.09 6.36
N ALA A 53 -4.18 -28.44 6.31
CA ALA A 53 -4.65 -29.81 6.44
C ALA A 53 -4.24 -30.72 5.27
N LYS A 54 -3.94 -30.15 4.08
CA LYS A 54 -3.36 -30.89 2.94
C LYS A 54 -1.85 -31.06 3.00
N LYS A 55 -1.16 -30.29 3.85
CA LYS A 55 0.30 -30.35 4.01
C LYS A 55 0.75 -31.24 5.18
N GLU A 56 -0.18 -31.69 6.02
CA GLU A 56 0.02 -32.76 7.01
C GLU A 56 -0.43 -34.12 6.45
#